data_AF-A0A913Y768-F1
#
_entry.id   AF-A0A913Y768-F1
#
_cell.length_a   1.000
_cell.length_b   1.000
_cell.length_c   1.000
_cell.angle_alpha   90.00
_cell.angle_beta   90.00
_cell.angle_gamma   90.00
#
_symmetry.space_group_name_H-M   'P 1'
#
loop_
_entity.id
_entity.type
_entity.pdbx_description
1 polymer ?
#
loop_
_entity_poly.entity_id
_entity_poly.type
_entity_poly.pdbx_seq_one_letter_code
_entity_poly.pdbx_strand_id
1 'polypeptide(L)'
;MACDSERQSFIDRYFTRGYVVDNNGNSGEDQCVLLHSNKLCVITIAPEHPIVKQGSKVSDINFQVSSKLNRLDSKAVGKSKKGAQWIMPDAPLCEVTCSDGKKYILNCCMKGKLIEINDELISKPELLNEKPETEGYVAVILPKLQEVSLYFDKLLTTQQYEEILEKRKSSLKGTTDESQKNL
;
A
#
# COMPACT_ATOMS: atom_id res chain seq x y z
N MET A 1 -31.13 10.92 -25.21
CA MET A 1 -30.02 11.15 -24.26
C MET A 1 -30.20 10.17 -23.12
N ALA A 2 -29.56 9.00 -23.22
CA ALA A 2 -29.60 8.01 -22.16
C ALA A 2 -28.50 8.34 -21.14
N CYS A 3 -28.90 8.39 -19.87
CA CYS A 3 -28.07 8.56 -18.70
C CYS A 3 -27.15 7.34 -18.57
N ASP A 4 -25.84 7.51 -18.84
CA ASP A 4 -24.83 6.52 -18.45
C ASP A 4 -24.68 6.61 -16.93
N SER A 5 -25.42 5.75 -16.23
CA SER A 5 -25.18 5.45 -14.83
C SER A 5 -23.81 4.79 -14.72
N GLU A 6 -22.75 5.56 -14.47
CA GLU A 6 -21.41 5.05 -14.19
C GLU A 6 -21.49 3.96 -13.12
N ARG A 7 -21.24 2.71 -13.52
CA ARG A 7 -21.23 1.58 -12.60
C ARG A 7 -19.99 1.70 -11.71
N GLN A 8 -20.19 2.22 -10.51
CA GLN A 8 -19.17 2.29 -9.48
C GLN A 8 -18.51 0.90 -9.27
N SER A 9 -17.18 0.86 -9.20
CA SER A 9 -16.42 -0.39 -9.08
C SER A 9 -16.74 -1.12 -7.76
N PHE A 10 -16.38 -2.40 -7.65
CA PHE A 10 -16.54 -3.13 -6.39
C PHE A 10 -15.74 -2.47 -5.25
N ILE A 11 -14.52 -2.00 -5.55
CA ILE A 11 -13.66 -1.34 -4.56
C ILE A 11 -14.34 -0.08 -4.05
N ASP A 12 -14.80 0.79 -4.94
CA ASP A 12 -15.37 2.08 -4.54
C ASP A 12 -16.70 1.94 -3.78
N ARG A 13 -17.42 0.82 -3.97
CA ARG A 13 -18.67 0.54 -3.24
C ARG A 13 -18.44 0.06 -1.80
N TYR A 14 -17.38 -0.70 -1.57
CA TYR A 14 -17.20 -1.43 -0.31
C TYR A 14 -15.97 -1.03 0.48
N PHE A 15 -15.05 -0.27 -0.11
CA PHE A 15 -13.80 0.13 0.50
C PHE A 15 -13.67 1.65 0.57
N THR A 16 -13.04 2.10 1.65
CA THR A 16 -12.57 3.47 1.82
C THR A 16 -11.06 3.46 1.74
N ARG A 17 -10.47 4.38 0.95
CA ARG A 17 -9.02 4.50 0.78
C ARG A 17 -8.44 5.43 1.85
N GLY A 18 -7.37 4.99 2.49
CA GLY A 18 -6.52 5.80 3.35
C GLY A 18 -5.08 5.71 2.89
N TYR A 19 -4.35 6.82 2.86
CA TYR A 19 -2.98 6.86 2.36
C TYR A 19 -1.97 7.18 3.47
N VAL A 20 -0.86 6.46 3.44
CA VAL A 20 0.37 6.79 4.19
C VAL A 20 1.34 7.40 3.20
N VAL A 21 1.77 8.63 3.46
CA VAL A 21 2.77 9.33 2.63
C VAL A 21 4.15 9.20 3.23
N ASP A 22 5.15 9.20 2.36
CA ASP A 22 6.56 9.18 2.72
C ASP A 22 6.86 8.10 3.78
N ASN A 23 6.41 6.88 3.50
CA ASN A 23 6.35 5.81 4.49
C ASN A 23 7.72 5.57 5.13
N ASN A 24 7.74 5.53 6.47
CA ASN A 24 8.98 5.44 7.26
C ASN A 24 10.04 6.52 6.94
N GLY A 25 9.62 7.68 6.44
CA GLY A 25 10.49 8.80 6.08
C GLY A 25 11.08 8.73 4.66
N ASN A 26 10.75 7.70 3.88
CA ASN A 26 11.23 7.56 2.51
C ASN A 26 10.36 8.35 1.54
N SER A 27 10.93 9.35 0.88
CA SER A 27 10.13 10.28 0.08
C SER A 27 9.43 9.61 -1.11
N GLY A 28 8.12 9.80 -1.19
CA GLY A 28 7.27 9.27 -2.25
C GLY A 28 6.98 7.77 -2.17
N GLU A 29 7.54 7.04 -1.20
CA GLU A 29 7.22 5.63 -0.95
C GLU A 29 5.86 5.48 -0.27
N ASP A 30 4.81 5.99 -0.93
CA ASP A 30 3.47 6.09 -0.39
C ASP A 30 2.75 4.72 -0.46
N GLN A 31 1.97 4.38 0.57
CA GLN A 31 1.14 3.16 0.61
C GLN A 31 -0.34 3.50 0.74
N CYS A 32 -1.20 2.59 0.28
CA CYS A 32 -2.64 2.72 0.38
C CYS A 32 -3.23 1.57 1.22
N VAL A 33 -4.14 1.92 2.11
CA VAL A 33 -4.93 0.99 2.92
C VAL A 33 -6.38 1.06 2.45
N LEU A 34 -6.92 -0.05 2.00
CA LEU A 34 -8.34 -0.18 1.67
C LEU A 34 -9.07 -0.72 2.90
N LEU A 35 -9.88 0.13 3.54
CA LEU A 35 -10.75 -0.26 4.65
C LEU A 35 -12.09 -0.74 4.11
N HIS A 36 -12.36 -2.04 4.20
CA HIS A 36 -13.63 -2.61 3.81
C HIS A 36 -14.75 -2.26 4.81
N SER A 37 -16.00 -2.27 4.35
CA SER A 37 -17.21 -2.09 5.18
C SER A 37 -17.28 -3.01 6.41
N ASN A 38 -16.74 -4.23 6.33
CA ASN A 38 -16.64 -5.19 7.43
C ASN A 38 -15.43 -4.98 8.36
N LYS A 39 -14.67 -3.89 8.16
CA LYS A 39 -13.47 -3.50 8.91
C LYS A 39 -12.22 -4.35 8.71
N LEU A 40 -12.17 -5.19 7.68
CA LEU A 40 -10.90 -5.70 7.16
C LEU A 40 -10.12 -4.56 6.48
N CYS A 41 -8.81 -4.54 6.67
CA CYS A 41 -7.92 -3.62 5.99
C CYS A 41 -7.08 -4.41 4.99
N VAL A 42 -7.07 -3.98 3.74
CA VAL A 42 -6.19 -4.53 2.70
C VAL A 42 -5.05 -3.56 2.48
N ILE A 43 -3.82 -4.05 2.56
CA ILE A 43 -2.61 -3.25 2.38
C ILE A 43 -2.20 -3.34 0.92
N THR A 44 -1.99 -2.19 0.31
CA THR A 44 -1.69 -2.03 -1.11
C THR A 44 -0.64 -0.93 -1.28
N ILE A 45 -0.10 -0.82 -2.49
CA ILE A 45 0.83 0.25 -2.86
C ILE A 45 0.03 1.45 -3.40
N ALA A 46 0.46 2.68 -3.10
CA ALA A 46 -0.24 3.86 -3.60
C ALA A 46 0.06 4.09 -5.09
N PRO A 47 -0.86 4.72 -5.85
CA PRO A 47 -0.69 4.95 -7.29
C PRO A 47 0.57 5.74 -7.67
N GLU A 48 1.01 6.68 -6.83
CA GLU A 48 2.19 7.52 -7.10
C GLU A 48 3.49 6.99 -6.49
N HIS A 49 3.46 5.81 -5.85
CA HIS A 49 4.68 5.16 -5.36
C HIS A 49 5.65 4.91 -6.54
N PRO A 50 6.97 5.10 -6.39
CA PRO A 50 7.97 4.92 -7.45
C PRO A 50 7.80 3.64 -8.29
N ILE A 51 7.60 2.51 -7.62
CA ILE A 51 7.28 1.20 -8.22
C ILE A 51 6.16 1.30 -9.28
N VAL A 52 5.00 1.86 -8.92
CA VAL A 52 3.82 1.96 -9.80
C VAL A 52 4.01 3.08 -10.81
N LYS A 53 4.38 4.27 -10.34
CA LYS A 53 4.50 5.49 -11.15
C LYS A 53 5.52 5.38 -12.27
N GLN A 54 6.67 4.76 -11.99
CA GLN A 54 7.74 4.58 -12.98
C GLN A 54 7.55 3.30 -13.81
N GLY A 55 6.56 2.47 -13.47
CA GLY A 55 6.39 1.15 -14.08
C GLY A 55 7.60 0.25 -13.87
N SER A 56 8.28 0.38 -12.73
CA SER A 56 9.53 -0.33 -12.47
C SER A 56 9.29 -1.84 -12.47
N LYS A 57 9.98 -2.57 -13.34
CA LYS A 57 9.88 -4.03 -13.38
C LYS A 57 10.40 -4.61 -12.07
N VAL A 58 9.50 -5.21 -11.28
CA VAL A 58 9.80 -5.92 -10.03
C VAL A 58 10.44 -7.26 -10.38
N SER A 59 11.60 -7.55 -9.79
CA SER A 59 12.36 -8.79 -10.02
C SER A 59 12.16 -9.81 -8.91
N ASP A 60 11.96 -9.38 -7.66
CA ASP A 60 11.78 -10.26 -6.50
C ASP A 60 10.96 -9.56 -5.41
N ILE A 61 10.15 -10.35 -4.70
CA ILE A 61 9.39 -9.91 -3.52
C ILE A 61 9.66 -10.90 -2.38
N ASN A 62 10.33 -10.41 -1.34
CA ASN A 62 10.78 -11.22 -0.22
C ASN A 62 9.98 -10.93 1.05
N PHE A 63 9.23 -11.93 1.52
CA PHE A 63 8.44 -11.89 2.75
C PHE A 63 9.21 -12.32 4.02
N GLN A 64 10.50 -12.66 3.89
CA GLN A 64 11.39 -12.96 5.01
C GLN A 64 11.86 -11.65 5.67
N VAL A 65 11.17 -11.24 6.73
CA VAL A 65 11.43 -9.98 7.44
C VAL A 65 12.65 -10.05 8.36
N SER A 66 12.98 -11.23 8.90
CA SER A 66 14.21 -11.46 9.68
C SER A 66 14.62 -12.92 9.55
N SER A 67 15.82 -13.29 10.04
CA SER A 67 16.28 -14.70 10.02
C SER A 67 15.34 -15.69 10.73
N LYS A 68 14.44 -15.22 11.60
CA LYS A 68 13.50 -16.06 12.36
C LYS A 68 12.03 -15.81 12.03
N LEU A 69 11.72 -14.90 11.09
CA LEU A 69 10.36 -14.46 10.82
C LEU A 69 10.12 -14.33 9.32
N ASN A 70 9.36 -15.27 8.78
CA ASN A 70 8.72 -15.15 7.48
C ASN A 70 7.24 -14.77 7.68
N ARG A 71 6.72 -13.83 6.88
CA ARG A 71 5.29 -13.45 6.94
C ARG A 71 4.38 -14.51 6.33
N LEU A 72 4.88 -15.33 5.40
CA LEU A 72 4.16 -16.45 4.81
C LEU A 72 3.81 -17.53 5.83
N ASP A 73 4.55 -17.62 6.93
CA ASP A 73 4.30 -18.60 7.99
C ASP A 73 3.07 -18.26 8.86
N SER A 74 2.47 -17.07 8.69
CA SER A 74 1.29 -16.66 9.45
C SER A 74 0.09 -17.53 9.07
N LYS A 75 -0.34 -18.40 9.99
CA LYS A 75 -1.49 -19.29 9.78
C LYS A 75 -2.71 -18.76 10.55
N ALA A 76 -3.59 -18.04 9.85
CA ALA A 76 -4.84 -17.54 10.44
C ALA A 76 -5.96 -18.59 10.35
N VAL A 77 -6.04 -19.52 11.31
CA VAL A 77 -6.99 -20.65 11.25
C VAL A 77 -8.23 -20.45 12.11
N GLY A 78 -9.40 -20.87 11.59
CA GLY A 78 -10.68 -20.92 12.29
C GLY A 78 -11.32 -19.55 12.56
N LYS A 79 -12.52 -19.56 13.17
CA LYS A 79 -13.31 -18.33 13.43
C LYS A 79 -12.57 -17.30 14.29
N SER A 80 -11.78 -17.75 15.26
CA SER A 80 -10.97 -16.88 16.13
C SER A 80 -9.65 -16.43 15.50
N LYS A 81 -9.33 -16.91 14.29
CA LYS A 81 -8.06 -16.67 13.58
C LYS A 81 -6.86 -16.96 14.51
N LYS A 82 -6.88 -18.15 15.15
CA LYS A 82 -5.80 -18.60 16.03
C LYS A 82 -4.55 -18.84 15.18
N GLY A 83 -3.39 -18.42 15.68
CA GLY A 83 -2.10 -18.52 14.97
C GLY A 83 -1.74 -17.30 14.12
N ALA A 84 -2.68 -16.37 13.91
CA ALA A 84 -2.38 -15.12 13.21
C ALA A 84 -1.42 -14.24 14.03
N GLN A 85 -0.38 -13.74 13.38
CA GLN A 85 0.60 -12.84 13.99
C GLN A 85 -0.06 -11.48 14.28
N TRP A 86 0.19 -10.92 15.46
CA TRP A 86 -0.18 -9.53 15.76
C TRP A 86 0.93 -8.62 15.22
N ILE A 87 0.54 -7.62 14.44
CA ILE A 87 1.46 -6.74 13.71
C ILE A 87 1.14 -5.26 14.00
N MET A 88 2.19 -4.44 14.02
CA MET A 88 2.14 -3.00 14.26
C MET A 88 2.22 -2.23 12.93
N PRO A 89 1.74 -0.97 12.86
CA PRO A 89 1.71 -0.21 11.60
C PRO A 89 3.07 -0.04 10.92
N ASP A 90 4.14 0.14 11.69
CA ASP A 90 5.52 0.32 11.26
C ASP A 90 6.23 -1.00 10.91
N ALA A 91 5.59 -2.14 11.17
CA ALA A 91 6.22 -3.42 10.95
C ALA A 91 6.31 -3.75 9.44
N PRO A 92 7.50 -4.15 8.95
CA PRO A 92 7.67 -4.57 7.57
C PRO A 92 6.91 -5.85 7.25
N LEU A 93 6.31 -5.87 6.05
CA LEU A 93 5.63 -7.01 5.44
C LEU A 93 6.54 -7.72 4.44
N CYS A 94 7.15 -6.96 3.52
CA CYS A 94 8.07 -7.50 2.51
C CYS A 94 9.06 -6.45 2.02
N GLU A 95 10.17 -6.93 1.47
CA GLU A 95 11.11 -6.17 0.65
C GLU A 95 10.83 -6.45 -0.84
N VAL A 96 10.64 -5.39 -1.62
CA VAL A 96 10.45 -5.45 -3.07
C VAL A 96 11.76 -5.02 -3.73
N THR A 97 12.33 -5.88 -4.57
CA THR A 97 13.51 -5.57 -5.38
C THR A 97 13.09 -5.32 -6.81
N CYS A 98 13.51 -4.19 -7.37
CA CYS A 98 13.32 -3.83 -8.77
C CYS A 98 14.52 -4.30 -9.60
N SER A 99 14.29 -4.50 -10.90
CA SER A 99 15.32 -4.90 -11.87
C SER A 99 16.45 -3.88 -12.04
N ASP A 100 16.24 -2.62 -11.67
CA ASP A 100 17.25 -1.57 -11.62
C ASP A 100 18.10 -1.61 -10.33
N GLY A 101 17.86 -2.59 -9.46
CA GLY A 101 18.55 -2.78 -8.18
C GLY A 101 17.98 -1.95 -7.03
N LYS A 102 16.97 -1.09 -7.26
CA LYS A 102 16.30 -0.37 -6.17
C LYS A 102 15.51 -1.33 -5.30
N LYS A 103 15.42 -1.01 -4.01
CA LYS A 103 14.71 -1.79 -3.01
C LYS A 103 13.73 -0.90 -2.25
N TYR A 104 12.57 -1.45 -1.98
CA TYR A 104 11.48 -0.77 -1.27
C TYR A 104 10.93 -1.69 -0.18
N ILE A 105 10.59 -1.12 0.97
CA ILE A 105 10.00 -1.89 2.08
C ILE A 105 8.53 -1.50 2.19
N LEU A 106 7.64 -2.49 2.05
CA LEU A 106 6.22 -2.30 2.28
C LEU A 106 5.89 -2.64 3.73
N ASN A 107 5.30 -1.69 4.45
CA ASN A 107 4.92 -1.82 5.84
C ASN A 107 3.44 -2.14 6.00
N CYS A 108 3.05 -2.53 7.22
CA CYS A 108 1.69 -2.96 7.53
C CYS A 108 0.67 -1.80 7.53
N CYS A 109 1.07 -0.58 7.86
CA CYS A 109 0.26 0.65 7.95
C CYS A 109 -0.91 0.62 8.95
N MET A 110 -1.33 -0.56 9.40
CA MET A 110 -2.43 -0.80 10.34
C MET A 110 -1.97 -1.73 11.46
N LYS A 111 -2.56 -1.57 12.64
CA LYS A 111 -2.37 -2.53 13.74
C LYS A 111 -3.45 -3.60 13.68
N GLY A 112 -3.08 -4.88 13.76
CA GLY A 112 -4.06 -5.96 13.77
C GLY A 112 -3.45 -7.36 13.67
N LYS A 113 -4.31 -8.35 13.44
CA LYS A 113 -3.90 -9.70 13.07
C LYS A 113 -3.61 -9.75 11.58
N LEU A 114 -2.44 -10.27 11.21
CA LEU A 114 -2.13 -10.62 9.83
C LEU A 114 -2.94 -11.86 9.42
N ILE A 115 -3.93 -11.67 8.58
CA ILE A 115 -4.85 -12.73 8.12
C ILE A 115 -4.29 -13.44 6.91
N GLU A 116 -3.71 -12.69 5.98
CA GLU A 116 -3.29 -13.19 4.68
C GLU A 116 -2.12 -12.34 4.16
N ILE A 117 -1.18 -13.02 3.51
CA ILE A 117 -0.13 -12.44 2.69
C ILE A 117 -0.39 -12.95 1.29
N ASN A 118 -0.29 -12.08 0.28
CA ASN A 118 -0.43 -12.49 -1.10
C ASN A 118 0.86 -13.16 -1.59
N ASP A 119 0.91 -14.49 -1.49
CA ASP A 119 2.05 -15.30 -1.93
C ASP A 119 2.13 -15.43 -3.46
N GLU A 120 1.05 -15.12 -4.18
CA GLU A 120 1.03 -15.07 -5.65
C GLU A 120 2.06 -14.07 -6.19
N LEU A 121 2.34 -13.00 -5.44
CA LEU A 121 3.35 -11.98 -5.74
C LEU A 121 4.78 -12.55 -5.90
N ILE A 122 5.09 -13.70 -5.31
CA ILE A 122 6.38 -14.38 -5.50
C ILE A 122 6.50 -14.91 -6.92
N SER A 123 5.40 -15.43 -7.46
CA SER A 123 5.35 -16.01 -8.81
C SER A 123 5.00 -14.99 -9.90
N LYS A 124 4.26 -13.93 -9.53
CA LYS A 124 3.75 -12.88 -10.43
C LYS A 124 3.97 -11.49 -9.83
N PRO A 125 5.23 -11.05 -9.68
CA PRO A 125 5.54 -9.77 -9.06
C PRO A 125 4.97 -8.56 -9.82
N GLU A 126 4.66 -8.71 -11.11
CA GLU A 126 4.04 -7.68 -11.95
C GLU A 126 2.66 -7.21 -11.44
N LEU A 127 1.93 -8.07 -10.72
CA LEU A 127 0.61 -7.74 -10.17
C LEU A 127 0.68 -6.54 -9.22
N LEU A 128 1.79 -6.39 -8.49
CA LEU A 128 2.01 -5.27 -7.58
C LEU A 128 1.93 -3.91 -8.30
N ASN A 129 2.30 -3.87 -9.59
CA ASN A 129 2.26 -2.66 -10.42
C ASN A 129 0.94 -2.55 -11.18
N GLU A 130 0.52 -3.64 -11.80
CA GLU A 130 -0.59 -3.63 -12.76
C GLU A 130 -1.95 -3.56 -12.07
N LYS A 131 -2.07 -4.20 -10.90
CA LYS A 131 -3.34 -4.43 -10.22
C LYS A 131 -3.26 -4.22 -8.69
N PRO A 132 -2.66 -3.12 -8.20
CA PRO A 132 -2.30 -2.95 -6.79
C PRO A 132 -3.49 -3.05 -5.81
N GLU A 133 -4.68 -2.62 -6.22
CA GLU A 133 -5.91 -2.65 -5.40
C GLU A 133 -6.74 -3.93 -5.55
N THR A 134 -6.32 -4.85 -6.43
CA THR A 134 -7.07 -6.09 -6.71
C THR A 134 -6.15 -7.30 -6.54
N GLU A 135 -5.66 -7.90 -7.62
CA GLU A 135 -4.80 -9.10 -7.58
C GLU A 135 -3.41 -8.82 -6.99
N GLY A 136 -2.96 -7.57 -7.01
CA GLY A 136 -1.66 -7.11 -6.53
C GLY A 136 -1.62 -6.62 -5.09
N TYR A 137 -2.65 -6.88 -4.30
CA TYR A 137 -2.64 -6.51 -2.88
C TYR A 137 -1.50 -7.22 -2.13
N VAL A 138 -1.02 -6.66 -1.03
CA VAL A 138 0.14 -7.20 -0.29
C VAL A 138 -0.30 -8.09 0.86
N ALA A 139 -1.24 -7.61 1.67
CA ALA A 139 -1.69 -8.29 2.87
C ALA A 139 -3.12 -7.93 3.26
N VAL A 140 -3.77 -8.82 4.01
CA VAL A 140 -5.04 -8.55 4.68
C VAL A 140 -4.85 -8.54 6.19
N ILE A 141 -5.25 -7.44 6.82
CA ILE A 141 -5.16 -7.21 8.25
C ILE A 141 -6.57 -7.20 8.85
N LEU A 142 -6.72 -7.86 9.99
CA LEU A 142 -7.90 -7.78 10.84
C LEU A 142 -7.56 -6.98 12.10
N PRO A 143 -7.87 -5.67 12.13
CA PRO A 143 -7.74 -4.87 13.33
C PRO A 143 -8.73 -5.32 14.42
N LYS A 144 -8.51 -4.85 15.65
CA LYS A 144 -9.59 -4.82 16.64
C LYS A 144 -10.59 -3.76 16.22
N LEU A 145 -11.88 -4.10 16.21
CA LEU A 145 -12.96 -3.18 15.78
C LEU A 145 -12.91 -1.81 16.48
N GLN A 146 -12.61 -1.80 17.78
CA GLN A 146 -12.52 -0.57 18.59
C GLN A 146 -11.28 0.27 18.29
N GLU A 147 -10.25 -0.32 17.67
CA GLU A 147 -8.97 0.34 17.37
C GLU A 147 -8.90 0.77 15.89
N VAL A 148 -9.87 0.45 15.03
CA VAL A 148 -9.81 0.76 13.58
C VAL A 148 -9.63 2.26 13.34
N SER A 149 -10.51 3.08 13.92
CA SER A 149 -10.47 4.54 13.77
C SER A 149 -9.19 5.16 14.34
N LEU A 150 -8.62 4.58 15.41
CA LEU A 150 -7.38 5.06 16.03
C LEU A 150 -6.19 5.07 15.06
N TYR A 151 -6.21 4.20 14.05
CA TYR A 151 -5.15 4.09 13.04
C TYR A 151 -5.61 4.63 11.69
N PHE A 152 -6.81 4.25 11.24
CA PHE A 152 -7.28 4.62 9.90
C PHE A 152 -7.59 6.11 9.75
N ASP A 153 -8.14 6.77 10.78
CA ASP A 153 -8.50 8.19 10.70
C ASP A 153 -7.25 9.12 10.68
N LYS A 154 -6.06 8.55 10.95
CA LYS A 154 -4.78 9.25 10.80
C LYS A 154 -4.22 9.18 9.38
N LEU A 155 -4.77 8.28 8.56
CA LEU A 155 -4.40 8.18 7.15
C LEU A 155 -5.04 9.31 6.38
N LEU A 156 -4.40 9.71 5.29
CA LEU A 156 -4.95 10.75 4.43
C LEU A 156 -6.12 10.21 3.63
N THR A 157 -7.16 11.00 3.49
CA THR A 157 -8.22 10.74 2.52
C THR A 157 -7.69 10.89 1.09
N THR A 158 -8.42 10.39 0.10
CA THR A 158 -8.08 10.57 -1.32
C THR A 158 -7.85 12.05 -1.68
N GLN A 159 -8.74 12.94 -1.23
CA GLN A 159 -8.61 14.37 -1.49
C GLN A 159 -7.34 14.96 -0.86
N GLN A 160 -7.05 14.63 0.39
CA GLN A 160 -5.84 15.11 1.06
C GLN A 160 -4.57 14.58 0.39
N TYR A 161 -4.60 13.33 -0.07
CA TYR A 161 -3.49 12.73 -0.80
C TYR A 161 -3.26 13.45 -2.13
N GLU A 162 -4.30 13.69 -2.91
CA GLU A 162 -4.23 14.47 -4.16
C GLU A 162 -3.65 15.87 -3.95
N GLU A 163 -4.05 16.58 -2.88
CA GLU A 163 -3.50 17.89 -2.54
C GLU A 163 -1.98 17.84 -2.27
N ILE A 164 -1.49 16.79 -1.61
CA ILE A 164 -0.05 16.58 -1.42
C ILE A 164 0.65 16.32 -2.75
N LEU A 165 0.05 15.52 -3.62
CA LEU A 165 0.61 15.21 -4.94
C LEU A 165 0.73 16.46 -5.81
N GLU A 166 -0.28 17.34 -5.81
CA GLU A 166 -0.24 18.60 -6.55
C GLU A 166 0.82 19.57 -6.00
N LYS A 167 1.00 19.62 -4.67
CA LYS A 167 2.09 20.37 -4.05
C LYS A 167 3.46 19.85 -4.49
N ARG A 168 3.67 18.53 -4.47
CA ARG A 168 4.92 17.88 -4.94
C ARG A 168 5.21 18.22 -6.41
N LYS A 169 4.21 18.17 -7.29
CA LYS A 169 4.34 18.55 -8.71
C LYS A 169 4.71 20.02 -8.88
N SER A 170 4.11 20.90 -8.09
CA SER A 170 4.36 22.35 -8.15
C SER A 170 5.77 22.70 -7.69
N SER A 171 6.27 22.06 -6.63
CA SER A 171 7.65 22.23 -6.14
C SER A 171 8.70 21.76 -7.17
N LEU A 172 8.43 20.69 -7.92
CA LEU A 172 9.33 20.18 -8.96
C LEU A 172 9.44 21.13 -10.17
N LYS A 173 8.35 21.82 -10.53
CA LYS A 173 8.34 22.79 -11.64
C LYS A 173 9.15 24.05 -11.30
N GLY A 174 9.05 24.54 -10.06
CA GLY A 174 9.77 25.74 -9.63
C GLY A 174 11.30 25.63 -9.67
N THR A 175 11.86 24.43 -9.47
CA THR A 175 13.31 24.18 -9.54
C THR A 175 13.89 24.11 -10.96
N THR A 176 13.06 23.96 -12.00
CA THR A 176 13.56 23.76 -13.36
C THR A 176 13.76 25.09 -14.13
N ASP A 177 13.10 26.17 -13.69
CA ASP A 177 13.16 27.49 -14.35
C ASP A 177 14.35 28.39 -13.92
N GLU A 178 15.03 28.10 -12.80
CA GLU A 178 16.16 28.92 -12.34
C GLU A 178 17.51 28.59 -13.00
N SER A 179 17.61 27.45 -13.70
CA SER A 179 18.86 27.02 -14.36
C SER A 179 19.08 27.61 -15.76
N GLN A 180 18.15 28.41 -16.29
CA GLN A 180 18.27 29.05 -17.63
C GLN A 180 18.46 30.58 -17.59
N LYS A 181 18.70 31.18 -16.42
CA LYS A 181 18.89 32.65 -16.29
C LYS A 181 20.34 33.14 -16.14
N ASN A 182 21.34 32.25 -16.20
CA ASN A 182 22.76 32.62 -16.11
C ASN A 182 23.60 32.06 -17.28
N LEU A 183 23.19 32.32 -18.52
CA LEU A 183 24.08 32.31 -19.68
C LEU A 183 23.78 33.50 -20.60
#